data_AF-A0A2A5VW47-F1
#
_entry.id   AF-A0A2A5VW47-F1
#
_cell.length_a   1.000
_cell.length_b   1.000
_cell.length_c   1.000
_cell.angle_alpha   90.00
_cell.angle_beta   90.00
_cell.angle_gamma   90.00
#
_symmetry.space_group_name_H-M   'P 1'
#
loop_
_entity.id
_entity.type
_entity.pdbx_description
1 polymer ?
#
loop_
_entity_poly.entity_id
_entity_poly.type
_entity_poly.pdbx_seq_one_letter_code
_entity_poly.pdbx_strand_id
1 'polypeptide(L)'
;DCDCQPRLKQTDATYECRDIDCKFKISKYIAGRQLQTSEAIELLDKKVLPQMDGFVSRFNKPFSAGLKIAQTVSKTGKLGKWKIDFVFDSDLEPAESLREDQIIKQLVLNNGVTGTLYATEKAYYLPEMKTKDAPEGFRLGKTILQKELAASEVESLFCVGKTGLIDGFISKRTKRPFKAHLNLDFESGKIGFEFPPRQTKGATKNKDDKDA
;
A
#
# COMPACT_ATOMS: atom_id res chain seq x y z
N ASP A 1 47.58 5.03 -18.94
CA ASP A 1 47.03 5.66 -17.73
C ASP A 1 45.95 6.66 -18.09
N CYS A 2 44.72 6.51 -17.60
CA CYS A 2 43.73 7.61 -17.50
C CYS A 2 42.53 7.17 -16.63
N ASP A 3 42.68 7.39 -15.32
CA ASP A 3 41.67 7.86 -14.36
C ASP A 3 40.27 7.22 -14.35
N CYS A 4 40.16 6.00 -13.80
CA CYS A 4 38.88 5.40 -13.41
C CYS A 4 38.57 5.73 -11.94
N GLN A 5 38.47 7.02 -11.60
CA GLN A 5 38.02 7.40 -10.27
C GLN A 5 36.53 7.09 -10.11
N PRO A 6 36.10 6.43 -9.02
CA PRO A 6 34.68 6.25 -8.78
C PRO A 6 34.04 7.64 -8.68
N ARG A 7 32.99 7.91 -9.46
CA ARG A 7 32.17 9.16 -9.49
C ARG A 7 31.67 9.62 -8.11
N LEU A 8 31.89 8.78 -7.11
CA LEU A 8 31.30 8.83 -5.81
C LEU A 8 32.43 8.96 -4.77
N LYS A 9 32.35 10.01 -3.96
CA LYS A 9 33.16 10.23 -2.77
C LYS A 9 32.61 9.33 -1.66
N GLN A 10 33.46 8.51 -1.09
CA GLN A 10 33.07 7.63 0.01
C GLN A 10 33.62 8.18 1.32
N THR A 11 32.77 8.26 2.34
CA THR A 11 33.18 8.40 3.73
C THR A 11 32.88 7.10 4.48
N ASP A 12 33.23 6.99 5.75
CA ASP A 12 32.90 5.81 6.56
C ASP A 12 31.38 5.55 6.65
N ALA A 13 30.58 6.63 6.66
CA ALA A 13 29.15 6.56 6.86
C ALA A 13 28.30 6.87 5.61
N THR A 14 28.85 7.57 4.61
CA THR A 14 28.07 8.12 3.49
C THR A 14 28.70 7.91 2.12
N TYR A 15 27.82 7.85 1.13
CA TYR A 15 28.11 7.95 -0.28
C TYR A 15 27.72 9.37 -0.74
N GLU A 16 28.68 10.13 -1.25
CA GLU A 16 28.54 11.52 -1.68
C GLU A 16 28.98 11.67 -3.14
N CYS A 17 28.36 12.58 -3.87
CA CYS A 17 28.82 12.92 -5.22
C CYS A 17 30.13 13.71 -5.16
N ARG A 18 31.01 13.54 -6.14
CA ARG A 18 32.24 14.35 -6.23
C ARG A 18 32.03 15.72 -6.85
N ASP A 19 31.02 15.87 -7.72
CA ASP A 19 30.78 17.13 -8.43
C ASP A 19 30.25 18.23 -7.50
N ILE A 20 30.78 19.45 -7.65
CA ILE A 20 30.42 20.65 -6.87
C ILE A 20 28.93 20.99 -6.97
N ASP A 21 28.32 20.75 -8.12
CA ASP A 21 26.90 21.00 -8.37
C ASP A 21 25.99 19.83 -7.92
N CYS A 22 26.59 18.67 -7.62
CA CYS A 22 25.88 17.45 -7.28
C CYS A 22 25.77 17.30 -5.75
N LYS A 23 24.66 17.76 -5.18
CA LYS A 23 24.38 17.66 -3.73
C LYS A 23 23.90 16.27 -3.29
N PHE A 24 24.28 15.23 -4.02
CA PHE A 24 23.88 13.86 -3.69
C PHE A 24 24.66 13.33 -2.50
N LYS A 25 23.92 12.90 -1.48
CA LYS A 25 24.43 12.35 -0.22
C LYS A 25 23.44 11.36 0.35
N ILE A 26 23.85 10.10 0.47
CA ILE A 26 23.06 9.02 1.07
C ILE A 26 23.91 8.26 2.10
N SER A 27 23.25 7.58 3.04
CA SER A 27 23.91 6.71 4.02
C SER A 27 24.40 5.42 3.35
N LYS A 28 25.57 4.92 3.77
CA LYS A 28 26.04 3.57 3.42
C LYS A 28 25.19 2.48 4.05
N TYR A 29 24.56 2.77 5.18
CA TYR A 29 23.71 1.83 5.89
C TYR A 29 22.25 2.28 5.77
N ILE A 30 21.42 1.46 5.13
CA ILE A 30 19.99 1.69 4.94
C ILE A 30 19.24 0.57 5.65
N ALA A 31 18.49 0.92 6.69
CA ALA A 31 17.72 -0.04 7.49
C ALA A 31 18.53 -1.29 7.88
N GLY A 32 19.76 -1.11 8.36
CA GLY A 32 20.63 -2.21 8.80
C GLY A 32 21.41 -2.93 7.69
N ARG A 33 21.07 -2.72 6.41
CA ARG A 33 21.84 -3.24 5.27
C ARG A 33 22.92 -2.26 4.87
N GLN A 34 24.14 -2.75 4.60
CA GLN A 34 25.18 -1.98 3.95
C GLN A 34 24.98 -1.98 2.43
N LEU A 35 24.90 -0.80 1.83
CA LEU A 35 24.90 -0.61 0.38
C LEU A 35 26.31 -0.84 -0.19
N GLN A 36 26.38 -1.63 -1.26
CA GLN A 36 27.58 -1.80 -2.05
C GLN A 36 27.88 -0.57 -2.90
N THR A 37 29.13 -0.42 -3.31
CA THR A 37 29.55 0.73 -4.14
C THR A 37 28.85 0.73 -5.49
N SER A 38 28.66 -0.44 -6.11
CA SER A 38 27.92 -0.60 -7.36
C SER A 38 26.45 -0.18 -7.23
N GLU A 39 25.79 -0.62 -6.15
CA GLU A 39 24.40 -0.24 -5.84
C GLU A 39 24.27 1.27 -5.63
N ALA A 40 25.24 1.91 -4.95
CA ALA A 40 25.23 3.36 -4.75
C ALA A 40 25.41 4.15 -6.06
N ILE A 41 26.21 3.64 -7.00
CA ILE A 41 26.37 4.22 -8.35
C ILE A 41 25.06 4.07 -9.13
N GLU A 42 24.48 2.89 -9.14
CA GLU A 42 23.22 2.65 -9.83
C GLU A 42 22.08 3.50 -9.25
N LEU A 43 22.04 3.67 -7.92
CA LEU A 43 21.08 4.54 -7.26
C LEU A 43 21.31 6.03 -7.60
N LEU A 44 22.56 6.46 -7.79
CA LEU A 44 22.88 7.81 -8.25
C LEU A 44 22.41 8.06 -9.70
N ASP A 45 22.65 7.10 -10.60
CA ASP A 45 22.35 7.22 -12.03
C ASP A 45 20.85 7.04 -12.32
N LYS A 46 20.26 5.95 -11.81
CA LYS A 46 18.86 5.55 -12.10
C LYS A 46 17.85 6.10 -11.11
N LYS A 47 18.29 6.56 -9.93
CA LYS A 47 17.42 6.99 -8.80
C LYS A 47 16.53 5.88 -8.23
N VAL A 48 16.70 4.65 -8.70
CA VAL A 48 15.96 3.47 -8.28
C VAL A 48 16.90 2.26 -8.30
N LEU A 49 16.70 1.36 -7.35
CA LEU A 49 17.33 0.04 -7.28
C LEU A 49 16.26 -1.04 -7.26
N PRO A 50 16.54 -2.21 -7.86
CA PRO A 50 15.65 -3.36 -7.84
C PRO A 50 15.44 -3.90 -6.42
N GLN A 51 14.51 -4.85 -6.27
CA GLN A 51 14.25 -5.52 -5.01
C GLN A 51 15.50 -6.24 -4.49
N MET A 52 15.86 -5.94 -3.24
CA MET A 52 17.00 -6.55 -2.55
C MET A 52 16.59 -7.00 -1.15
N ASP A 53 17.33 -7.99 -0.63
CA ASP A 53 17.11 -8.57 0.69
C ASP A 53 18.05 -7.99 1.76
N GLY A 54 17.78 -8.30 3.02
CA GLY A 54 18.68 -7.98 4.14
C GLY A 54 18.40 -6.64 4.81
N PHE A 55 17.29 -5.97 4.47
CA PHE A 55 16.82 -4.84 5.25
C PHE A 55 16.16 -5.31 6.55
N VAL A 56 16.27 -4.51 7.60
CA VAL A 56 15.76 -4.81 8.93
C VAL A 56 14.82 -3.69 9.36
N SER A 57 13.57 -4.07 9.64
CA SER A 57 12.55 -3.12 10.08
C SER A 57 12.81 -2.61 11.50
N ARG A 58 12.07 -1.57 11.92
CA ARG A 58 12.14 -1.06 13.30
C ARG A 58 11.81 -2.11 14.37
N PHE A 59 11.15 -3.21 14.00
CA PHE A 59 10.81 -4.33 14.87
C PHE A 59 11.80 -5.51 14.75
N ASN A 60 13.00 -5.26 14.20
CA ASN A 60 14.04 -6.26 13.97
C ASN A 60 13.62 -7.43 13.08
N LYS A 61 12.60 -7.23 12.23
CA LYS A 61 12.18 -8.24 11.24
C LYS A 61 12.89 -8.00 9.91
N PRO A 62 13.50 -9.03 9.29
CA PRO A 62 14.08 -8.92 7.97
C PRO A 62 12.97 -8.71 6.93
N PHE A 63 13.25 -7.90 5.91
CA PHE A 63 12.37 -7.67 4.78
C PHE A 63 13.16 -7.40 3.50
N SER A 64 12.46 -7.52 2.38
CA SER A 64 12.99 -7.27 1.03
C SER A 64 12.26 -6.07 0.43
N ALA A 65 13.00 -5.20 -0.25
CA ALA A 65 12.44 -4.01 -0.88
C ALA A 65 13.36 -3.48 -1.99
N GLY A 66 12.80 -2.82 -2.98
CA GLY A 66 13.52 -1.88 -3.84
C GLY A 66 13.78 -0.56 -3.11
N LEU A 67 14.72 0.22 -3.63
CA LEU A 67 15.02 1.56 -3.09
C LEU A 67 14.77 2.60 -4.17
N LYS A 68 14.06 3.67 -3.82
CA LYS A 68 13.91 4.86 -4.65
C LYS A 68 14.44 6.06 -3.90
N ILE A 69 15.09 6.97 -4.59
CA ILE A 69 15.53 8.24 -3.99
C ILE A 69 14.73 9.40 -4.56
N ALA A 70 14.25 10.27 -3.66
CA ALA A 70 13.54 11.48 -4.01
C ALA A 70 14.18 12.68 -3.33
N GLN A 71 14.29 13.79 -4.05
CA GLN A 71 14.75 15.05 -3.50
C GLN A 71 13.55 15.93 -3.20
N THR A 72 13.41 16.37 -1.94
CA THR A 72 12.31 17.27 -1.57
C THR A 72 12.64 18.68 -2.05
N VAL A 73 11.78 19.29 -2.88
CA VAL A 73 11.91 20.70 -3.27
C VAL A 73 11.10 21.55 -2.31
N SER A 74 11.72 22.56 -1.71
CA SER A 74 11.01 23.49 -0.84
C SER A 74 10.06 24.39 -1.64
N LYS A 75 9.07 25.01 -0.97
CA LYS A 75 8.19 26.03 -1.57
C LYS A 75 8.94 27.22 -2.19
N THR A 76 10.21 27.39 -1.83
CA THR A 76 11.12 28.44 -2.32
C THR A 76 12.05 27.96 -3.45
N GLY A 77 11.80 26.78 -4.02
CA GLY A 77 12.59 26.22 -5.13
C GLY A 77 13.97 25.70 -4.74
N LYS A 78 14.30 25.61 -3.44
CA LYS A 78 15.58 25.07 -2.98
C LYS A 78 15.49 23.55 -2.91
N LEU A 79 16.46 22.88 -3.52
CA LEU A 79 16.58 21.42 -3.44
C LEU A 79 17.03 21.02 -2.02
N GLY A 80 16.20 20.22 -1.37
CA GLY A 80 16.44 19.69 -0.03
C GLY A 80 17.30 18.42 -0.03
N LYS A 81 17.30 17.73 1.11
CA LYS A 81 18.04 16.48 1.29
C LYS A 81 17.40 15.35 0.48
N TRP A 82 18.23 14.42 0.05
CA TRP A 82 17.79 13.15 -0.56
C TRP A 82 17.13 12.28 0.50
N LYS A 83 15.95 11.76 0.17
CA LYS A 83 15.22 10.78 0.98
C LYS A 83 15.22 9.45 0.24
N ILE A 84 15.33 8.37 1.01
CA ILE A 84 15.22 7.01 0.53
C ILE A 84 13.82 6.52 0.86
N ASP A 85 13.11 6.07 -0.16
CA ASP A 85 11.80 5.45 -0.08
C ASP A 85 11.96 3.96 -0.41
N PHE A 86 11.40 3.09 0.43
CA PHE A 86 11.35 1.66 0.16
C PHE A 86 10.18 1.38 -0.77
N VAL A 87 10.47 0.72 -1.89
CA VAL A 87 9.45 0.28 -2.83
C VAL A 87 9.29 -1.22 -2.67
N PHE A 88 8.17 -1.64 -2.11
CA PHE A 88 7.88 -3.07 -1.94
C PHE A 88 7.23 -3.60 -3.21
N ASP A 89 7.36 -4.89 -3.49
CA ASP A 89 6.71 -5.58 -4.62
C ASP A 89 5.20 -5.27 -4.72
N SER A 90 4.56 -4.97 -3.59
CA SER A 90 3.17 -4.49 -3.55
C SER A 90 2.92 -3.18 -4.33
N ASP A 91 3.94 -2.36 -4.58
CA ASP A 91 3.91 -1.06 -5.27
C ASP A 91 4.75 -1.06 -6.58
N LEU A 92 5.42 -2.17 -6.92
CA LEU A 92 6.30 -2.31 -8.10
C LEU A 92 5.67 -3.03 -9.29
N GLU A 93 4.46 -3.55 -9.14
CA GLU A 93 3.64 -3.91 -10.29
C GLU A 93 2.86 -2.66 -10.70
N PRO A 94 3.32 -1.88 -11.71
CA PRO A 94 2.42 -0.98 -12.40
C PRO A 94 1.22 -1.82 -12.89
N ALA A 95 0.06 -1.18 -13.03
CA ALA A 95 -1.15 -1.78 -13.59
C ALA A 95 -0.99 -2.38 -15.01
N GLU A 96 0.23 -2.45 -15.54
CA GLU A 96 0.66 -2.97 -16.83
C GLU A 96 0.81 -4.51 -16.85
N SER A 97 0.71 -5.19 -15.71
CA SER A 97 0.64 -6.66 -15.64
C SER A 97 -0.78 -7.20 -15.37
N LEU A 98 -1.82 -6.39 -15.53
CA LEU A 98 -3.20 -6.89 -15.55
C LEU A 98 -3.41 -7.64 -16.86
N ARG A 99 -3.26 -8.97 -16.79
CA ARG A 99 -3.39 -9.85 -17.94
C ARG A 99 -4.85 -10.17 -18.21
N GLU A 100 -5.18 -10.46 -19.46
CA GLU A 100 -6.55 -10.77 -19.89
C GLU A 100 -7.13 -12.00 -19.17
N ASP A 101 -6.29 -12.94 -18.72
CA ASP A 101 -6.70 -14.12 -17.94
C ASP A 101 -7.14 -13.81 -16.50
N GLN A 102 -6.86 -12.59 -16.00
CA GLN A 102 -7.23 -12.14 -14.66
C GLN A 102 -8.53 -11.33 -14.65
N ILE A 103 -9.17 -11.15 -15.80
CA ILE A 103 -10.45 -10.46 -15.91
C ILE A 103 -11.53 -11.35 -15.30
N ILE A 104 -12.15 -10.89 -14.22
CA ILE A 104 -13.35 -11.53 -13.68
C ILE A 104 -14.55 -11.13 -14.52
N LYS A 105 -14.77 -9.81 -14.66
CA LYS A 105 -16.01 -9.28 -15.22
C LYS A 105 -15.89 -7.80 -15.58
N GLN A 106 -16.64 -7.38 -16.58
CA GLN A 106 -16.86 -5.98 -16.90
C GLN A 106 -18.12 -5.48 -16.18
N LEU A 107 -18.02 -4.37 -15.47
CA LEU A 107 -19.09 -3.82 -14.64
C LEU A 107 -19.28 -2.32 -14.88
N VAL A 108 -20.51 -1.84 -14.68
CA VAL A 108 -20.84 -0.42 -14.80
C VAL A 108 -20.74 0.19 -13.40
N LEU A 109 -19.80 1.13 -13.26
CA LEU A 109 -19.57 1.85 -12.02
C LEU A 109 -20.72 2.80 -11.72
N ASN A 110 -20.81 3.29 -10.48
CA ASN A 110 -21.88 4.21 -10.06
C ASN A 110 -21.95 5.51 -10.89
N ASN A 111 -20.85 5.88 -11.53
CA ASN A 111 -20.70 7.09 -12.34
C ASN A 111 -21.03 6.84 -13.82
N GLY A 112 -21.53 5.65 -14.16
CA GLY A 112 -21.87 5.25 -15.53
C GLY A 112 -20.67 4.83 -16.39
N VAL A 113 -19.44 4.88 -15.85
CA VAL A 113 -18.24 4.41 -16.55
C VAL A 113 -18.21 2.90 -16.52
N THR A 114 -17.89 2.29 -17.65
CA THR A 114 -17.66 0.84 -17.72
C THR A 114 -16.24 0.55 -17.27
N GLY A 115 -16.09 -0.26 -16.22
CA GLY A 115 -14.80 -0.67 -15.66
C GLY A 115 -14.60 -2.17 -15.74
N THR A 116 -13.35 -2.59 -15.88
CA THR A 116 -12.97 -4.01 -15.97
C THR A 116 -12.42 -4.44 -14.62
N LEU A 117 -13.09 -5.40 -13.99
CA LEU A 117 -12.66 -5.94 -12.71
C LEU A 117 -11.63 -7.04 -12.93
N TYR A 118 -10.42 -6.82 -12.44
CA TYR A 118 -9.35 -7.80 -12.43
C TYR A 118 -9.18 -8.39 -11.03
N ALA A 119 -8.87 -9.67 -10.94
CA ALA A 119 -8.51 -10.31 -9.69
C ALA A 119 -7.16 -11.01 -9.76
N THR A 120 -6.32 -10.64 -8.82
CA THR A 120 -5.07 -11.33 -8.53
C THR A 120 -5.23 -12.17 -7.26
N GLU A 121 -4.22 -12.97 -6.93
CA GLU A 121 -4.22 -13.77 -5.70
C GLU A 121 -4.40 -12.92 -4.42
N LYS A 122 -3.94 -11.67 -4.44
CA LYS A 122 -3.88 -10.80 -3.24
C LYS A 122 -4.84 -9.62 -3.27
N ALA A 123 -5.29 -9.18 -4.45
CA ALA A 123 -6.09 -7.97 -4.60
C ALA A 123 -6.97 -7.98 -5.85
N TYR A 124 -8.07 -7.23 -5.79
CA TYR A 124 -8.87 -6.83 -6.94
C TYR A 124 -8.42 -5.45 -7.43
N TYR A 125 -8.39 -5.27 -8.74
CA TYR A 125 -8.02 -4.01 -9.39
C TYR A 125 -9.13 -3.52 -10.31
N LEU A 126 -9.28 -2.21 -10.36
CA LEU A 126 -10.23 -1.52 -11.20
C LEU A 126 -9.58 -0.22 -11.74
N PRO A 127 -8.77 -0.31 -12.82
CA PRO A 127 -8.01 0.81 -13.38
C PRO A 127 -8.85 2.03 -13.76
N GLU A 128 -10.10 1.79 -14.17
CA GLU A 128 -11.01 2.83 -14.64
C GLU A 128 -11.54 3.70 -13.49
N MET A 129 -11.50 3.20 -12.25
CA MET A 129 -11.83 3.98 -11.06
C MET A 129 -10.60 4.73 -10.56
N LYS A 130 -10.55 6.03 -10.85
CA LYS A 130 -9.50 6.93 -10.38
C LYS A 130 -10.04 7.81 -9.26
N THR A 131 -9.33 7.83 -8.13
CA THR A 131 -9.67 8.69 -6.98
C THR A 131 -8.52 9.64 -6.68
N LYS A 132 -8.75 10.61 -5.80
CA LYS A 132 -7.71 11.58 -5.40
C LYS A 132 -6.47 10.90 -4.80
N ASP A 133 -6.68 9.81 -4.05
CA ASP A 133 -5.63 9.03 -3.41
C ASP A 133 -5.07 7.92 -4.33
N ALA A 134 -5.75 7.59 -5.44
CA ALA A 134 -5.35 6.55 -6.39
C ALA A 134 -5.55 7.00 -7.85
N PRO A 135 -4.64 7.83 -8.40
CA PRO A 135 -4.75 8.36 -9.77
C PRO A 135 -4.50 7.32 -10.88
N GLU A 136 -3.80 6.24 -10.56
CA GLU A 136 -3.47 5.15 -11.51
C GLU A 136 -4.54 4.03 -11.55
N GLY A 137 -5.55 4.09 -10.69
CA GLY A 137 -6.60 3.07 -10.61
C GLY A 137 -6.81 2.54 -9.19
N PHE A 138 -8.01 2.02 -8.93
CA PHE A 138 -8.40 1.56 -7.61
C PHE A 138 -7.91 0.14 -7.33
N ARG A 139 -7.38 -0.07 -6.12
CA ARG A 139 -6.91 -1.36 -5.64
C ARG A 139 -7.59 -1.75 -4.32
N LEU A 140 -8.16 -2.94 -4.30
CA LEU A 140 -8.83 -3.53 -3.13
C LEU A 140 -8.12 -4.80 -2.70
N GLY A 141 -7.65 -4.89 -1.46
CA GLY A 141 -7.14 -6.15 -0.93
C GLY A 141 -8.21 -7.24 -0.91
N LYS A 142 -7.87 -8.47 -1.35
CA LYS A 142 -8.81 -9.60 -1.38
C LYS A 142 -9.29 -10.00 0.02
N THR A 143 -8.46 -9.74 1.02
CA THR A 143 -8.73 -10.00 2.42
C THR A 143 -8.79 -8.70 3.22
N ILE A 144 -9.91 -8.47 3.90
CA ILE A 144 -10.08 -7.34 4.83
C ILE A 144 -10.35 -7.92 6.23
N LEU A 145 -9.55 -7.51 7.23
CA LEU A 145 -9.70 -7.97 8.61
C LEU A 145 -9.86 -9.50 8.76
N GLN A 146 -8.99 -10.25 8.07
CA GLN A 146 -8.97 -11.72 8.01
C GLN A 146 -10.16 -12.38 7.28
N LYS A 147 -11.06 -11.58 6.70
CA LYS A 147 -12.17 -12.07 5.89
C LYS A 147 -11.85 -11.88 4.40
N GLU A 148 -11.89 -12.97 3.64
CA GLU A 148 -11.83 -12.92 2.18
C GLU A 148 -13.17 -12.48 1.60
N LEU A 149 -13.11 -11.52 0.66
CA LEU A 149 -14.25 -10.96 -0.05
C LEU A 149 -14.56 -11.77 -1.30
N ALA A 150 -15.84 -12.11 -1.46
CA ALA A 150 -16.32 -12.77 -2.67
C ALA A 150 -16.39 -11.77 -3.84
N ALA A 151 -16.19 -12.25 -5.07
CA ALA A 151 -16.27 -11.41 -6.27
C ALA A 151 -17.62 -10.67 -6.36
N SER A 152 -18.72 -11.32 -6.00
CA SER A 152 -20.06 -10.71 -5.97
C SER A 152 -20.21 -9.55 -4.98
N GLU A 153 -19.51 -9.62 -3.84
CA GLU A 153 -19.49 -8.54 -2.85
C GLU A 153 -18.69 -7.35 -3.40
N VAL A 154 -17.55 -7.63 -4.03
CA VAL A 154 -16.69 -6.62 -4.66
C VAL A 154 -17.40 -5.93 -5.83
N GLU A 155 -18.12 -6.69 -6.66
CA GLU A 155 -18.98 -6.13 -7.71
C GLU A 155 -20.02 -5.17 -7.13
N SER A 156 -20.72 -5.57 -6.06
CA SER A 156 -21.71 -4.71 -5.40
C SER A 156 -21.08 -3.44 -4.82
N LEU A 157 -19.87 -3.55 -4.26
CA LEU A 157 -19.12 -2.41 -3.74
C LEU A 157 -18.82 -1.37 -4.82
N PHE A 158 -18.44 -1.80 -6.03
CA PHE A 158 -18.10 -0.89 -7.13
C PHE A 158 -19.32 -0.33 -7.87
N CYS A 159 -20.38 -1.13 -8.05
CA CYS A 159 -21.60 -0.69 -8.74
C CYS A 159 -22.48 0.19 -7.84
N VAL A 160 -22.70 -0.23 -6.59
CA VAL A 160 -23.65 0.41 -5.66
C VAL A 160 -22.94 1.33 -4.66
N GLY A 161 -21.65 1.09 -4.39
CA GLY A 161 -20.92 1.77 -3.31
C GLY A 161 -21.01 1.10 -1.96
N LYS A 162 -21.74 -0.01 -1.88
CA LYS A 162 -21.99 -0.72 -0.62
C LYS A 162 -22.14 -2.22 -0.88
N THR A 163 -21.59 -3.01 0.02
CA THR A 163 -21.76 -4.47 0.03
C THR A 163 -22.96 -4.91 0.86
N GLY A 164 -23.37 -6.17 0.66
CA GLY A 164 -24.28 -6.87 1.58
C GLY A 164 -23.70 -7.00 3.00
N LEU A 165 -24.45 -7.66 3.88
CA LEU A 165 -23.98 -7.91 5.24
C LEU A 165 -22.96 -9.06 5.22
N ILE A 166 -21.68 -8.74 5.43
CA ILE A 166 -20.61 -9.73 5.47
C ILE A 166 -20.35 -10.12 6.93
N ASP A 167 -20.29 -11.43 7.19
CA ASP A 167 -19.97 -12.02 8.49
C ASP A 167 -18.50 -12.48 8.53
N GLY A 168 -17.93 -12.55 9.73
CA GLY A 168 -16.63 -13.15 9.97
C GLY A 168 -15.45 -12.17 9.95
N PHE A 169 -15.69 -10.85 9.96
CA PHE A 169 -14.59 -9.90 10.15
C PHE A 169 -14.02 -9.98 11.56
N ILE A 170 -12.70 -10.04 11.71
CA ILE A 170 -12.06 -10.10 13.02
C ILE A 170 -11.56 -8.71 13.43
N SER A 171 -12.09 -8.18 14.53
CA SER A 171 -11.67 -6.86 15.03
C SER A 171 -10.21 -6.85 15.45
N LYS A 172 -9.41 -5.89 14.97
CA LYS A 172 -8.04 -5.69 15.45
C LYS A 172 -7.99 -5.38 16.96
N ARG A 173 -9.02 -4.70 17.48
CA ARG A 173 -9.10 -4.26 18.88
C ARG A 173 -9.57 -5.36 19.83
N THR A 174 -10.71 -5.98 19.52
CA THR A 174 -11.35 -6.95 20.44
C THR A 174 -11.04 -8.41 20.09
N LYS A 175 -10.45 -8.67 18.92
CA LYS A 175 -10.20 -10.03 18.38
C LYS A 175 -11.47 -10.89 18.23
N ARG A 176 -12.65 -10.27 18.29
CA ARG A 176 -13.94 -10.95 18.14
C ARG A 176 -14.45 -10.82 16.69
N PRO A 177 -15.17 -11.82 16.18
CA PRO A 177 -15.86 -11.73 14.91
C PRO A 177 -17.00 -10.71 14.98
N PHE A 178 -17.24 -9.99 13.90
CA PHE A 178 -18.35 -9.07 13.74
C PHE A 178 -18.89 -9.09 12.30
N LYS A 179 -20.14 -8.62 12.16
CA LYS A 179 -20.80 -8.46 10.86
C LYS A 179 -20.88 -6.99 10.49
N ALA A 180 -20.62 -6.65 9.24
CA ALA A 180 -20.68 -5.28 8.75
C ALA A 180 -20.92 -5.25 7.24
N HIS A 181 -21.45 -4.13 6.76
CA HIS A 181 -21.40 -3.73 5.37
C HIS A 181 -20.11 -2.95 5.13
N LEU A 182 -19.43 -3.21 4.03
CA LEU A 182 -18.39 -2.31 3.52
C LEU A 182 -19.03 -1.23 2.67
N ASN A 183 -18.67 0.03 2.92
CA ASN A 183 -19.01 1.17 2.07
C ASN A 183 -17.75 1.73 1.42
N LEU A 184 -17.88 2.20 0.18
CA LEU A 184 -16.82 2.82 -0.58
C LEU A 184 -17.14 4.30 -0.78
N ASP A 185 -16.23 5.15 -0.35
CA ASP A 185 -16.25 6.56 -0.70
C ASP A 185 -15.59 6.73 -2.08
N PHE A 186 -16.36 7.13 -3.08
CA PHE A 186 -15.89 7.28 -4.47
C PHE A 186 -15.00 8.52 -4.67
N GLU A 187 -15.03 9.48 -3.76
CA GLU A 187 -14.21 10.69 -3.85
C GLU A 187 -12.80 10.45 -3.31
N SER A 188 -12.71 9.80 -2.13
CA SER A 188 -11.43 9.48 -1.49
C SER A 188 -10.90 8.08 -1.80
N GLY A 189 -11.74 7.15 -2.27
CA GLY A 189 -11.38 5.74 -2.41
C GLY A 189 -11.25 5.00 -1.07
N LYS A 190 -11.81 5.53 0.01
CA LYS A 190 -11.72 4.90 1.33
C LYS A 190 -12.84 3.90 1.54
N ILE A 191 -12.47 2.77 2.14
CA ILE A 191 -13.40 1.73 2.55
C ILE A 191 -13.72 1.92 4.03
N GLY A 192 -14.99 2.11 4.34
CA GLY A 192 -15.49 2.13 5.70
C GLY A 192 -16.28 0.86 6.05
N PHE A 193 -16.70 0.79 7.31
CA PHE A 193 -17.58 -0.25 7.82
C PHE A 193 -18.85 0.39 8.34
N GLU A 194 -19.99 -0.09 7.86
CA GLU A 194 -21.31 0.27 8.35
C GLU A 194 -21.91 -0.94 9.07
N PHE A 195 -22.21 -0.77 10.36
CA PHE A 195 -22.73 -1.84 11.19
C PHE A 195 -24.25 -1.82 11.16
N PRO A 196 -24.91 -2.99 11.05
CA PRO A 196 -26.35 -3.05 11.19
C PRO A 196 -26.77 -2.51 12.57
N PRO A 197 -27.96 -1.89 12.69
CA PRO A 197 -28.45 -1.40 13.96
C PRO A 197 -28.45 -2.53 14.98
N ARG A 198 -27.84 -2.27 16.14
CA ARG A 198 -27.79 -3.24 17.24
C ARG A 198 -29.22 -3.60 17.61
N GLN A 199 -29.60 -4.88 17.49
CA GLN A 199 -30.77 -5.37 18.19
C GLN A 199 -30.50 -5.16 19.68
N THR A 200 -31.15 -4.15 20.26
CA THR A 200 -31.17 -3.93 21.70
C THR A 200 -31.86 -5.14 22.30
N LYS A 201 -31.07 -6.12 22.78
CA LYS A 201 -31.60 -7.10 23.72
C LYS A 201 -32.10 -6.31 24.92
N GLY A 202 -33.42 -6.29 25.10
CA GLY A 202 -34.09 -5.66 26.22
C GLY A 202 -33.45 -6.10 27.54
N ALA A 203 -33.41 -5.16 28.48
CA ALA A 203 -32.95 -5.37 29.84
C ALA A 203 -33.50 -6.70 30.39
N THR A 204 -32.59 -7.61 30.73
CA THR A 204 -32.92 -8.80 31.53
C THR A 204 -33.35 -8.28 32.91
N LYS A 205 -34.67 -8.24 33.16
CA LYS A 205 -35.21 -8.11 34.52
C LYS A 205 -34.74 -9.34 35.30
N ASN A 206 -33.86 -9.14 36.28
CA ASN A 206 -33.71 -10.10 37.36
C ASN A 206 -35.07 -10.19 38.07
N LYS A 207 -35.71 -11.36 38.00
CA LYS A 207 -36.68 -11.78 39.01
C LYS A 207 -35.86 -12.45 40.10
N ASP A 208 -35.61 -11.71 41.18
CA ASP A 208 -35.37 -12.33 42.48
C ASP A 208 -36.71 -12.91 42.93
N ASP A 209 -36.81 -14.23 42.85
CA ASP A 209 -37.87 -15.03 43.45
C ASP A 209 -37.17 -16.05 44.35
N LYS A 210 -37.18 -15.78 45.65
CA LYS A 210 -36.90 -16.79 46.68
C LYS A 210 -37.57 -16.39 47.98
N ASP A 211 -38.79 -16.88 48.15
CA ASP A 211 -39.39 -17.14 49.46
C ASP A 211 -38.51 -18.13 50.24
N ALA A 212 -38.08 -17.74 51.45
CA ALA A 212 -37.82 -18.58 52.62
C ALA A 212 -37.53 -17.71 53.84
#